data_AF-A0A841FKB3-F1
#
_entry.id   AF-A0A841FKB3-F1
#
_cell.length_a   1.000
_cell.length_b   1.000
_cell.length_c   1.000
_cell.angle_alpha   90.00
_cell.angle_beta   90.00
_cell.angle_gamma   90.00
#
_symmetry.space_group_name_H-M   'P 1'
#
loop_
_entity.id
_entity.type
_entity.pdbx_description
1 polymer ?
#
loop_
_entity_poly.entity_id
_entity_poly.type
_entity_poly.pdbx_seq_one_letter_code
_entity_poly.pdbx_strand_id
1 'polypeptide(L)'
;MPSHDRTDAAPYLRAVRDALAAHGVEIEPYATRVDLDPERERALSWPLTGEAAWAFDDAYGVSLSWSETRGWCLDVTHELGATRGYGHYVHDLRLGLLPAPGEVVAAVRALVDDPGGLNYREPVRPRRPEQLDAAFEWALLGYHFQGAARYPSHEPPHYACPFCALAGGGRNALTGQGEIVRRTPGALAFVSPRWWPNNRGHVLVVPTGHHENIYDLPTDAGHAVADLVREVAVAVRSTYDCDGVSTRQHNEPAGNQDVWHLHVHVFPRYDGDGLYASRPLPGYATVEERRPYTERLTEYFGV
;
A
#
# COMPACT_ATOMS: atom_id res chain seq x y z
N MET A 1 20.73 4.10 -19.39
CA MET A 1 19.86 3.70 -18.26
C MET A 1 18.64 4.60 -18.29
N PRO A 2 17.40 4.09 -18.20
CA PRO A 2 16.22 4.94 -18.29
C PRO A 2 16.17 5.87 -17.08
N SER A 3 16.00 7.16 -17.36
CA SER A 3 15.86 8.24 -16.39
C SER A 3 14.78 7.91 -15.35
N HIS A 4 15.16 7.71 -14.09
CA HIS A 4 14.24 7.61 -12.95
C HIS A 4 13.65 8.99 -12.59
N ASP A 5 13.10 9.70 -13.58
CA ASP A 5 13.02 11.16 -13.51
C ASP A 5 11.59 11.74 -13.43
N ARG A 6 10.51 10.94 -13.33
CA ARG A 6 9.16 11.56 -13.27
C ARG A 6 8.05 10.95 -12.39
N THR A 7 8.14 9.78 -11.76
CA THR A 7 6.88 9.00 -11.58
C THR A 7 6.54 8.32 -10.25
N ASP A 8 7.28 8.44 -9.16
CA ASP A 8 6.92 7.67 -7.95
C ASP A 8 5.96 8.40 -6.99
N ALA A 9 5.97 9.73 -6.95
CA ALA A 9 5.06 10.53 -6.11
C ALA A 9 3.72 10.91 -6.79
N ALA A 10 3.57 10.65 -8.09
CA ALA A 10 2.44 11.14 -8.87
C ALA A 10 1.04 10.73 -8.32
N PRO A 11 0.83 9.53 -7.75
CA PRO A 11 -0.44 9.16 -7.13
C PRO A 11 -0.77 9.98 -5.87
N TYR A 12 0.18 10.10 -4.94
CA TYR A 12 0.01 10.90 -3.73
C TYR A 12 -0.25 12.38 -4.06
N LEU A 13 0.51 12.93 -5.01
CA LEU A 13 0.36 14.32 -5.43
C LEU A 13 -0.99 14.57 -6.12
N ARG A 14 -1.50 13.60 -6.89
CA ARG A 14 -2.88 13.65 -7.40
C ARG A 14 -3.89 13.62 -6.26
N ALA A 15 -3.70 12.77 -5.25
CA ALA A 15 -4.60 12.71 -4.08
C ALA A 15 -4.62 14.04 -3.30
N VAL A 16 -3.48 14.69 -3.12
CA VAL A 16 -3.39 16.03 -2.51
C VAL A 16 -4.13 17.07 -3.37
N ARG A 17 -3.91 17.09 -4.68
CA ARG A 17 -4.65 17.97 -5.60
C ARG A 17 -6.16 17.72 -5.53
N ASP A 18 -6.58 16.47 -5.63
CA ASP A 18 -8.00 16.12 -5.68
C ASP A 18 -8.67 16.46 -4.34
N ALA A 19 -7.96 16.31 -3.21
CA ALA A 19 -8.41 16.77 -1.91
C ALA A 19 -8.54 18.29 -1.82
N LEU A 20 -7.56 19.06 -2.33
CA LEU A 20 -7.62 20.53 -2.41
C LEU A 20 -8.81 20.99 -3.26
N ALA A 21 -9.00 20.39 -4.44
CA ALA A 21 -10.11 20.71 -5.34
C ALA A 21 -11.47 20.37 -4.72
N ALA A 22 -11.61 19.21 -4.06
CA ALA A 22 -12.82 18.83 -3.35
C ALA A 22 -13.19 19.80 -2.22
N HIS A 23 -12.20 20.54 -1.70
CA HIS A 23 -12.38 21.57 -0.68
C HIS A 23 -12.29 22.98 -1.27
N GLY A 24 -12.54 23.16 -2.57
CA GLY A 24 -12.67 24.47 -3.21
C GLY A 24 -11.38 25.29 -3.30
N VAL A 25 -10.21 24.65 -3.15
CA VAL A 25 -8.91 25.27 -3.46
C VAL A 25 -8.57 24.90 -4.89
N GLU A 26 -8.63 25.87 -5.79
CA GLU A 26 -8.20 25.68 -7.17
C GLU A 26 -6.68 25.72 -7.26
N ILE A 27 -6.10 24.78 -8.02
CA ILE A 27 -4.68 24.77 -8.34
C ILE A 27 -4.51 24.67 -9.84
N GLU A 28 -3.45 25.27 -10.37
CA GLU A 28 -3.15 25.09 -11.78
C GLU A 28 -2.91 23.61 -12.11
N PRO A 29 -3.39 23.14 -13.27
CA PRO A 29 -3.40 21.72 -13.62
C PRO A 29 -2.00 21.09 -13.76
N TYR A 30 -0.95 21.91 -13.86
CA TYR A 30 0.42 21.46 -14.06
C TYR A 30 1.30 21.91 -12.91
N ALA A 31 1.99 20.94 -12.28
CA ALA A 31 3.10 21.25 -11.40
C ALA A 31 4.23 21.84 -12.23
N THR A 32 4.79 22.97 -11.81
CA THR A 32 6.04 23.48 -12.36
C THR A 32 7.21 22.86 -11.59
N ARG A 33 8.18 22.30 -12.32
CA ARG A 33 9.45 21.88 -11.74
C ARG A 33 10.35 23.09 -11.67
N VAL A 34 10.73 23.49 -10.46
CA VAL A 34 11.64 24.60 -10.22
C VAL A 34 13.02 24.01 -9.92
N ASP A 35 13.79 23.67 -10.95
CA ASP A 35 15.19 23.23 -10.83
C ASP A 35 16.08 24.46 -10.57
N LEU A 36 16.00 25.06 -9.37
CA LEU A 36 16.85 26.21 -9.01
C LEU A 36 18.06 25.84 -8.13
N ASP A 37 18.30 24.55 -7.84
CA ASP A 37 19.42 24.13 -7.01
C ASP A 37 20.48 23.30 -7.80
N PRO A 38 21.78 23.65 -7.74
CA PRO A 38 22.86 22.80 -8.23
C PRO A 38 22.96 21.39 -7.59
N GLU A 39 22.27 21.10 -6.47
CA GLU A 39 22.30 19.82 -5.76
C GLU A 39 21.30 18.74 -6.26
N ARG A 40 20.54 19.00 -7.34
CA ARG A 40 19.58 18.03 -7.94
C ARG A 40 18.45 17.58 -7.00
N GLU A 41 17.91 18.48 -6.19
CA GLU A 41 16.72 18.19 -5.38
C GLU A 41 15.47 18.00 -6.24
N ARG A 42 14.61 17.02 -5.91
CA ARG A 42 13.27 16.91 -6.51
C ARG A 42 12.33 17.92 -5.85
N ALA A 43 11.89 18.90 -6.62
CA ALA A 43 10.95 19.93 -6.16
C ALA A 43 9.77 20.10 -7.13
N LEU A 44 8.58 20.31 -6.59
CA LEU A 44 7.36 20.60 -7.33
C LEU A 44 6.67 21.81 -6.73
N SER A 45 6.13 22.68 -7.58
CA SER A 45 5.35 23.83 -7.15
C SER A 45 4.04 23.92 -7.95
N TRP A 46 2.94 24.12 -7.24
CA TRP A 46 1.60 24.32 -7.78
C TRP A 46 1.14 25.74 -7.49
N PRO A 47 0.94 26.58 -8.52
CA PRO A 47 0.24 27.84 -8.36
C PRO A 47 -1.17 27.59 -7.79
N LEU A 48 -1.50 28.29 -6.71
CA LEU A 48 -2.84 28.33 -6.16
C LEU A 48 -3.63 29.42 -6.90
N THR A 49 -4.90 29.17 -7.19
CA THR A 49 -5.80 30.11 -7.89
C THR A 49 -7.11 30.29 -7.13
N GLY A 50 -7.95 31.23 -7.57
CA GLY A 50 -9.25 31.51 -6.94
C GLY A 50 -9.13 32.25 -5.60
N GLU A 51 -10.13 32.15 -4.73
CA GLU A 51 -10.19 32.87 -3.44
C GLU A 51 -8.94 32.66 -2.56
N ALA A 52 -8.29 31.50 -2.67
CA ALA A 52 -7.05 31.20 -1.95
C ALA A 52 -5.86 32.08 -2.39
N ALA A 53 -5.79 32.50 -3.66
CA ALA A 53 -4.75 33.41 -4.14
C ALA A 53 -5.06 34.87 -3.78
N TRP A 54 -6.34 35.24 -3.80
CA TRP A 54 -6.80 36.62 -3.55
C TRP A 54 -6.93 36.97 -2.07
N ALA A 55 -6.93 35.99 -1.16
CA ALA A 55 -6.90 36.23 0.29
C ALA A 55 -5.63 36.96 0.77
N PHE A 56 -4.63 37.09 -0.11
CA PHE A 56 -3.38 37.78 0.14
C PHE A 56 -3.39 39.11 -0.62
N ASP A 57 -4.10 40.11 -0.06
CA ASP A 57 -4.48 41.39 -0.70
C ASP A 57 -3.35 42.20 -1.37
N ASP A 58 -2.07 41.84 -1.17
CA ASP A 58 -0.90 42.49 -1.77
C ASP A 58 0.10 41.50 -2.43
N ALA A 59 -0.24 40.20 -2.49
CA ALA A 59 0.58 39.18 -3.13
C ALA A 59 0.24 39.05 -4.64
N TYR A 60 1.28 38.91 -5.46
CA TYR A 60 1.17 38.71 -6.90
C TYR A 60 1.05 37.23 -7.28
N GLY A 61 1.37 36.32 -6.35
CA GLY A 61 1.22 34.89 -6.57
C GLY A 61 1.48 34.08 -5.31
N VAL A 62 0.74 32.98 -5.19
CA VAL A 62 0.91 31.99 -4.11
C VAL A 62 1.04 30.62 -4.75
N SER A 63 2.03 29.85 -4.33
CA SER A 63 2.17 28.46 -4.77
C SER A 63 2.44 27.54 -3.60
N LEU A 64 1.81 26.38 -3.61
CA LEU A 64 2.13 25.27 -2.72
C LEU A 64 3.30 24.52 -3.34
N SER A 65 4.42 24.40 -2.63
CA SER A 65 5.56 23.63 -3.07
C SER A 65 5.88 22.48 -2.12
N TRP A 66 6.56 21.49 -2.69
CA TRP A 66 7.15 20.39 -1.96
C TRP A 66 8.56 20.15 -2.48
N SER A 67 9.49 19.91 -1.57
CA SER A 67 10.82 19.38 -1.90
C SER A 67 11.29 18.39 -0.85
N GLU A 68 12.23 17.54 -1.23
CA GLU A 68 12.83 16.54 -0.36
C GLU A 68 13.47 17.16 0.89
N THR A 69 14.12 18.32 0.76
CA THR A 69 14.82 18.97 1.88
C THR A 69 13.97 19.96 2.65
N ARG A 70 13.00 20.63 2.01
CA ARG A 70 12.15 21.63 2.70
C ARG A 70 10.79 21.09 3.16
N GLY A 71 10.36 19.93 2.67
CA GLY A 71 9.00 19.43 2.91
C GLY A 71 7.95 20.33 2.25
N TRP A 72 6.74 20.34 2.79
CA TRP A 72 5.63 21.16 2.27
C TRP A 72 5.76 22.63 2.67
N CYS A 73 5.82 23.49 1.66
CA CYS A 73 5.98 24.93 1.81
C CYS A 73 4.90 25.70 1.04
N LEU A 74 4.61 26.91 1.50
CA LEU A 74 3.86 27.91 0.74
C LEU A 74 4.83 29.00 0.29
N ASP A 75 5.02 29.15 -1.01
CA ASP A 75 5.78 30.25 -1.59
C ASP A 75 4.83 31.40 -1.91
N VAL A 76 5.14 32.58 -1.39
CA VAL A 76 4.34 33.79 -1.56
C VAL A 76 5.22 34.85 -2.21
N THR A 77 4.82 35.30 -3.40
CA THR A 77 5.47 36.38 -4.14
C THR A 77 4.66 37.65 -3.96
N HIS A 78 5.31 38.70 -3.50
CA HIS A 78 4.68 39.97 -3.15
C HIS A 78 5.34 41.14 -3.86
N GLU A 79 4.54 42.08 -4.37
CA GLU A 79 5.08 43.33 -4.93
C GLU A 79 5.14 44.37 -3.80
N LEU A 80 6.32 44.79 -3.37
CA LEU A 80 6.49 45.72 -2.24
C LEU A 80 6.32 47.20 -2.67
N GLY A 81 5.70 47.42 -3.84
CA GLY A 81 5.56 48.71 -4.52
C GLY A 81 6.78 49.14 -5.35
N ALA A 82 6.59 50.14 -6.22
CA ALA A 82 7.52 50.58 -7.29
C ALA A 82 8.96 50.95 -6.85
N THR A 83 9.24 51.04 -5.55
CA THR A 83 10.56 51.44 -5.01
C THR A 83 11.26 50.35 -4.19
N ARG A 84 10.59 49.25 -3.82
CA ARG A 84 11.13 48.19 -2.94
C ARG A 84 11.32 46.83 -3.62
N GLY A 85 10.89 46.67 -4.87
CA GLY A 85 11.04 45.43 -5.64
C GLY A 85 10.07 44.33 -5.22
N TYR A 86 10.36 43.09 -5.65
CA TYR A 86 9.57 41.90 -5.31
C TYR A 86 10.15 41.19 -4.08
N GLY A 87 9.29 40.85 -3.12
CA GLY A 87 9.61 39.95 -2.01
C GLY A 87 9.17 38.53 -2.32
N HIS A 88 10.01 37.54 -2.01
CA HIS A 88 9.68 36.12 -2.11
C HIS A 88 9.82 35.48 -0.73
N TYR A 89 8.73 34.96 -0.19
CA TYR A 89 8.67 34.35 1.14
C TYR A 89 8.32 32.86 1.02
N VAL A 90 8.99 32.02 1.82
CA VAL A 90 8.75 30.57 1.85
C VAL A 90 8.34 30.19 3.26
N HIS A 91 7.15 29.62 3.40
CA HIS A 91 6.56 29.25 4.69
C HIS A 91 6.45 27.73 4.83
N ASP A 92 7.18 27.14 5.79
CA ASP A 92 7.04 25.72 6.12
C ASP A 92 5.71 25.46 6.84
N LEU A 93 4.90 24.55 6.28
CA LEU A 93 3.61 24.16 6.84
C LEU A 93 3.73 23.25 8.06
N ARG A 94 4.94 22.77 8.38
CA ARG A 94 5.27 21.84 9.47
C ARG A 94 4.51 20.51 9.44
N LEU A 95 4.06 20.14 8.24
CA LEU A 95 3.31 18.90 8.00
C LEU A 95 4.19 17.65 7.89
N GLY A 96 5.52 17.82 7.93
CA GLY A 96 6.45 16.74 7.61
C GLY A 96 6.52 16.47 6.11
N LEU A 97 6.92 15.25 5.74
CA LEU A 97 7.22 14.91 4.34
C LEU A 97 6.01 14.36 3.58
N LEU A 98 5.19 13.53 4.22
CA LEU A 98 4.02 12.85 3.64
C LEU A 98 2.80 12.92 4.57
N PRO A 99 2.28 14.12 4.87
CA PRO A 99 1.00 14.28 5.58
C PRO A 99 -0.16 13.62 4.83
N ALA A 100 -1.23 13.26 5.53
CA ALA A 100 -2.47 12.89 4.86
C ALA A 100 -2.98 14.06 3.99
N PRO A 101 -3.58 13.83 2.81
CA PRO A 101 -4.08 14.91 1.95
C PRO A 101 -4.97 15.93 2.69
N GLY A 102 -5.80 15.46 3.62
CA GLY A 102 -6.65 16.33 4.44
C GLY A 102 -5.88 17.26 5.39
N GLU A 103 -4.70 16.87 5.86
CA GLU A 103 -3.84 17.72 6.70
C GLU A 103 -3.20 18.84 5.87
N VAL A 104 -2.85 18.54 4.60
CA VAL A 104 -2.40 19.57 3.64
C VAL A 104 -3.52 20.57 3.38
N VAL A 105 -4.74 20.08 3.12
CA VAL A 105 -5.93 20.94 2.94
C VAL A 105 -6.17 21.82 4.15
N ALA A 106 -6.14 21.24 5.36
CA ALA A 106 -6.36 21.96 6.60
C ALA A 106 -5.31 23.06 6.83
N ALA A 107 -4.03 22.78 6.55
CA ALA A 107 -2.97 23.77 6.66
C ALA A 107 -3.11 24.91 5.66
N VAL A 108 -3.43 24.60 4.40
CA VAL A 108 -3.68 25.63 3.37
C VAL A 108 -4.88 26.49 3.76
N ARG A 109 -5.99 25.88 4.20
CA ARG A 109 -7.20 26.60 4.62
C ARG A 109 -6.99 27.47 5.85
N ALA A 110 -6.33 26.95 6.88
CA ALA A 110 -6.00 27.72 8.08
C ALA A 110 -5.20 29.00 7.77
N LEU A 111 -4.40 28.97 6.69
CA LEU A 111 -3.64 30.14 6.22
C LEU A 111 -4.47 31.09 5.37
N VAL A 112 -5.41 30.58 4.56
CA VAL A 112 -6.36 31.40 3.80
C VAL A 112 -7.31 32.15 4.74
N ASP A 113 -7.72 31.52 5.84
CA ASP A 113 -8.67 32.11 6.80
C ASP A 113 -8.01 33.12 7.77
N ASP A 114 -6.68 33.05 7.97
CA ASP A 114 -5.88 34.02 8.76
C ASP A 114 -4.50 34.32 8.11
N PRO A 115 -4.47 35.12 7.03
CA PRO A 115 -3.24 35.42 6.29
C PRO A 115 -2.25 36.30 7.07
N GLY A 116 -2.72 37.02 8.10
CA GLY A 116 -1.89 37.94 8.92
C GLY A 116 -0.79 37.22 9.72
N GLY A 117 -0.94 35.93 9.97
CA GLY A 117 0.02 35.09 10.70
C GLY A 117 1.26 34.68 9.91
N LEU A 118 1.30 34.91 8.59
CA LEU A 118 2.42 34.52 7.73
C LEU A 118 3.51 35.59 7.63
N ASN A 119 3.16 36.87 7.79
CA ASN A 119 4.09 38.00 7.70
C ASN A 119 5.21 38.02 8.77
N TYR A 120 5.15 37.13 9.77
CA TYR A 120 6.06 37.12 10.92
C TYR A 120 6.70 35.76 11.24
N ARG A 121 6.59 34.77 10.35
CA ARG A 121 7.25 33.47 10.57
C ARG A 121 8.60 33.43 9.87
N GLU A 122 9.66 33.16 10.63
CA GLU A 122 11.03 33.03 10.10
C GLU A 122 11.10 31.94 9.00
N PRO A 123 11.86 32.16 7.92
CA PRO A 123 12.12 31.13 6.91
C PRO A 123 12.81 29.91 7.54
N VAL A 124 12.37 28.71 7.16
CA VAL A 124 12.97 27.46 7.66
C VAL A 124 14.22 27.09 6.87
N ARG A 125 15.24 26.57 7.57
CA ARG A 125 16.46 26.00 6.97
C ARG A 125 16.17 24.61 6.39
N PRO A 126 16.75 24.25 5.22
CA PRO A 126 16.56 22.95 4.61
C PRO A 126 17.01 21.80 5.53
N ARG A 127 16.27 20.69 5.51
CA ARG A 127 16.65 19.41 6.13
C ARG A 127 17.72 18.73 5.27
N ARG A 128 18.64 18.00 5.90
CA ARG A 128 19.73 17.34 5.16
C ARG A 128 19.23 16.04 4.50
N PRO A 129 19.64 15.73 3.25
CA PRO A 129 19.21 14.53 2.52
C PRO A 129 19.41 13.20 3.28
N GLU A 130 20.46 13.12 4.09
CA GLU A 130 20.80 11.99 4.97
C GLU A 130 19.81 11.73 6.13
N GLN A 131 18.80 12.59 6.30
CA GLN A 131 17.71 12.43 7.27
C GLN A 131 16.40 11.94 6.61
N LEU A 132 16.40 11.71 5.30
CA LEU A 132 15.28 11.16 4.53
C LEU A 132 15.45 9.64 4.47
N ASP A 133 14.79 8.94 5.39
CA ASP A 133 14.98 7.50 5.65
C ASP A 133 14.28 6.58 4.62
N ALA A 134 14.68 5.31 4.53
CA ALA A 134 14.05 4.26 3.72
C ALA A 134 12.53 4.12 3.97
N ALA A 135 12.05 4.52 5.14
CA ALA A 135 10.63 4.65 5.46
C ALA A 135 9.85 5.57 4.49
N PHE A 136 10.52 6.57 3.90
CA PHE A 136 9.96 7.46 2.88
C PHE A 136 9.76 6.77 1.52
N GLU A 137 10.77 6.01 1.06
CA GLU A 137 10.65 5.22 -0.17
C GLU A 137 9.51 4.19 -0.05
N TRP A 138 9.40 3.54 1.12
CA TRP A 138 8.31 2.63 1.43
C TRP A 138 6.94 3.30 1.55
N ALA A 139 6.86 4.51 2.11
CA ALA A 139 5.59 5.24 2.23
C ALA A 139 5.07 5.77 0.87
N LEU A 140 5.97 6.22 -0.01
CA LEU A 140 5.65 6.56 -1.40
C LEU A 140 5.17 5.36 -2.20
N LEU A 141 5.83 4.20 -2.03
CA LEU A 141 5.35 2.93 -2.58
C LEU A 141 3.99 2.56 -1.99
N GLY A 142 3.77 2.74 -0.69
CA GLY A 142 2.47 2.52 -0.03
C GLY A 142 1.34 3.34 -0.67
N TYR A 143 1.56 4.62 -0.95
CA TYR A 143 0.60 5.47 -1.66
C TYR A 143 0.43 5.12 -3.15
N HIS A 144 1.45 4.51 -3.79
CA HIS A 144 1.32 3.95 -5.14
C HIS A 144 0.26 2.84 -5.21
N PHE A 145 0.13 2.05 -4.14
CA PHE A 145 -0.82 0.93 -4.05
C PHE A 145 -2.16 1.30 -3.38
N GLN A 146 -2.21 2.34 -2.54
CA GLN A 146 -3.44 2.76 -1.85
C GLN A 146 -4.45 3.55 -2.69
N GLY A 147 -4.15 3.82 -3.97
CA GLY A 147 -5.05 4.49 -4.90
C GLY A 147 -6.22 3.59 -5.34
N ALA A 148 -7.37 3.77 -4.69
CA ALA A 148 -8.66 3.16 -4.96
C ALA A 148 -8.94 2.74 -6.43
N ALA A 149 -9.42 1.50 -6.58
CA ALA A 149 -10.14 0.91 -7.71
C ALA A 149 -9.52 1.09 -9.12
N ARG A 150 -8.31 0.57 -9.33
CA ARG A 150 -7.83 0.33 -10.71
C ARG A 150 -8.36 -0.96 -11.33
N TYR A 151 -8.69 -1.95 -10.50
CA TYR A 151 -9.08 -3.28 -10.95
C TYR A 151 -10.53 -3.55 -10.54
N PRO A 152 -11.38 -4.03 -11.47
CA PRO A 152 -12.74 -4.41 -11.13
C PRO A 152 -12.70 -5.58 -10.15
N SER A 153 -13.54 -5.51 -9.12
CA SER A 153 -13.76 -6.67 -8.25
C SER A 153 -14.44 -7.78 -9.05
N HIS A 154 -13.97 -9.01 -8.87
CA HIS A 154 -14.58 -10.22 -9.43
C HIS A 154 -15.44 -10.96 -8.41
N GLU A 155 -15.57 -10.40 -7.20
CA GLU A 155 -16.48 -10.89 -6.18
C GLU A 155 -17.94 -10.85 -6.66
N PRO A 156 -18.68 -11.96 -6.58
CA PRO A 156 -20.10 -11.96 -6.83
C PRO A 156 -20.85 -11.04 -5.84
N PRO A 157 -21.99 -10.46 -6.23
CA PRO A 157 -22.87 -9.80 -5.28
C PRO A 157 -23.23 -10.72 -4.11
N HIS A 158 -23.13 -10.19 -2.89
CA HIS A 158 -23.37 -10.94 -1.65
C HIS A 158 -22.42 -12.13 -1.43
N TYR A 159 -21.17 -12.04 -1.90
CA TYR A 159 -20.16 -13.06 -1.69
C TYR A 159 -19.91 -13.34 -0.20
N ALA A 160 -20.28 -14.54 0.24
CA ALA A 160 -19.96 -15.02 1.59
C ALA A 160 -18.57 -15.66 1.57
N CYS A 161 -17.54 -14.85 1.85
CA CYS A 161 -16.15 -15.30 1.79
C CYS A 161 -15.87 -16.46 2.77
N PRO A 162 -15.44 -17.65 2.28
CA PRO A 162 -15.18 -18.81 3.12
C PRO A 162 -13.94 -18.65 4.02
N PHE A 163 -13.00 -17.77 3.64
CA PHE A 163 -11.80 -17.48 4.43
C PHE A 163 -12.06 -16.44 5.52
N CYS A 164 -12.93 -15.44 5.27
CA CYS A 164 -13.42 -14.55 6.33
C CYS A 164 -14.15 -15.30 7.45
N ALA A 165 -14.98 -16.29 7.10
CA ALA A 165 -15.62 -17.15 8.09
C ALA A 165 -14.60 -17.88 8.97
N LEU A 166 -13.49 -18.34 8.39
CA LEU A 166 -12.41 -19.02 9.10
C LEU A 166 -11.57 -18.03 9.93
N ALA A 167 -11.25 -16.87 9.37
CA ALA A 167 -10.51 -15.79 10.03
C ALA A 167 -11.22 -15.30 11.29
N GLY A 168 -12.55 -15.13 11.22
CA GLY A 168 -13.42 -14.72 12.32
C GLY A 168 -13.71 -15.79 13.38
N GLY A 169 -13.04 -16.94 13.35
CA GLY A 169 -13.22 -18.02 14.34
C GLY A 169 -14.36 -19.00 14.04
N GLY A 170 -15.03 -18.85 12.90
CA GLY A 170 -16.11 -19.72 12.45
C GLY A 170 -15.63 -20.91 11.61
N ARG A 171 -16.45 -21.34 10.66
CA ARG A 171 -16.15 -22.42 9.71
C ARG A 171 -16.87 -22.16 8.39
N ASN A 172 -16.39 -22.80 7.32
CA ASN A 172 -17.13 -22.91 6.06
C ASN A 172 -17.58 -24.36 5.84
N ALA A 173 -18.14 -24.64 4.65
CA ALA A 173 -18.65 -25.96 4.30
C ALA A 173 -17.57 -27.06 4.32
N LEU A 174 -16.32 -26.71 4.04
CA LEU A 174 -15.22 -27.66 3.88
C LEU A 174 -14.20 -27.60 5.02
N THR A 175 -14.04 -26.47 5.70
CA THR A 175 -12.93 -26.21 6.62
C THR A 175 -13.42 -25.54 7.89
N GLY A 176 -13.00 -26.06 9.05
CA GLY A 176 -13.24 -25.47 10.36
C GLY A 176 -11.96 -25.00 11.03
N GLN A 177 -12.07 -24.56 12.29
CA GLN A 177 -10.92 -24.09 13.07
C GLN A 177 -9.87 -25.19 13.31
N GLY A 178 -10.28 -26.46 13.31
CA GLY A 178 -9.37 -27.59 13.55
C GLY A 178 -8.35 -27.83 12.45
N GLU A 179 -8.54 -27.27 11.25
CA GLU A 179 -7.57 -27.39 10.14
C GLU A 179 -6.60 -26.22 10.05
N ILE A 180 -6.74 -25.22 10.92
CA ILE A 180 -5.77 -24.12 11.04
C ILE A 180 -4.53 -24.64 11.74
N VAL A 181 -3.39 -24.55 11.06
CA VAL A 181 -2.09 -25.04 11.55
C VAL A 181 -1.25 -23.93 12.17
N ARG A 182 -1.54 -22.67 11.83
CA ARG A 182 -0.86 -21.50 12.38
C ARG A 182 -1.75 -20.26 12.24
N ARG A 183 -1.79 -19.44 13.28
CA ARG A 183 -2.46 -18.13 13.28
C ARG A 183 -1.53 -17.07 13.83
N THR A 184 -1.47 -15.95 13.13
CA THR A 184 -0.81 -14.70 13.56
C THR A 184 -1.86 -13.59 13.60
N PRO A 185 -1.54 -12.39 14.10
CA PRO A 185 -2.48 -11.25 14.03
C PRO A 185 -2.87 -10.87 12.59
N GLY A 186 -1.93 -10.93 11.64
CA GLY A 186 -2.13 -10.46 10.25
C GLY A 186 -2.42 -11.55 9.21
N ALA A 187 -2.16 -12.83 9.53
CA ALA A 187 -2.34 -13.93 8.59
C ALA A 187 -2.68 -15.27 9.29
N LEU A 188 -3.29 -16.18 8.55
CA LEU A 188 -3.65 -17.53 9.01
C LEU A 188 -3.24 -18.57 7.96
N ALA A 189 -2.91 -19.77 8.42
CA ALA A 189 -2.53 -20.90 7.56
C ALA A 189 -3.35 -22.16 7.90
N PHE A 190 -3.84 -22.87 6.89
CA PHE A 190 -4.64 -24.09 7.06
C PHE A 190 -4.45 -25.08 5.92
N VAL A 191 -4.68 -26.37 6.19
CA VAL A 191 -4.56 -27.43 5.17
C VAL A 191 -5.72 -27.35 4.17
N SER A 192 -5.37 -27.17 2.89
CA SER A 192 -6.36 -27.04 1.81
C SER A 192 -7.15 -28.33 1.61
N PRO A 193 -8.46 -28.25 1.31
CA PRO A 193 -9.25 -29.41 0.89
C PRO A 193 -9.08 -29.76 -0.60
N ARG A 194 -8.48 -28.91 -1.45
CA ARG A 194 -8.45 -29.08 -2.92
C ARG A 194 -7.11 -29.66 -3.42
N TRP A 195 -6.94 -30.98 -3.45
CA TRP A 195 -5.61 -31.58 -3.69
C TRP A 195 -5.24 -31.90 -5.13
N TRP A 196 -3.93 -32.05 -5.37
CA TRP A 196 -3.37 -32.65 -6.58
C TRP A 196 -2.91 -34.08 -6.29
N PRO A 197 -2.89 -34.97 -7.30
CA PRO A 197 -2.57 -36.39 -7.11
C PRO A 197 -1.33 -36.66 -6.26
N ASN A 198 -0.24 -35.93 -6.53
CA ASN A 198 1.08 -36.13 -5.93
C ASN A 198 1.49 -35.02 -4.94
N ASN A 199 0.58 -34.12 -4.58
CA ASN A 199 0.88 -32.94 -3.74
C ASN A 199 -0.26 -32.70 -2.73
N ARG A 200 -0.65 -33.77 -2.05
CA ARG A 200 -1.67 -33.73 -0.99
C ARG A 200 -1.15 -32.95 0.23
N GLY A 201 -2.07 -32.42 1.02
CA GLY A 201 -1.73 -31.69 2.25
C GLY A 201 -1.13 -30.30 2.06
N HIS A 202 -1.15 -29.75 0.84
CA HIS A 202 -0.70 -28.38 0.61
C HIS A 202 -1.51 -27.38 1.46
N VAL A 203 -0.85 -26.31 1.86
CA VAL A 203 -1.37 -25.33 2.82
C VAL A 203 -1.77 -24.07 2.09
N LEU A 204 -2.84 -23.42 2.53
CA LEU A 204 -3.19 -22.06 2.13
C LEU A 204 -2.79 -21.10 3.24
N VAL A 205 -2.14 -20.00 2.87
CA VAL A 205 -1.86 -18.85 3.73
C VAL A 205 -2.66 -17.66 3.24
N VAL A 206 -3.44 -17.04 4.12
CA VAL A 206 -4.34 -15.93 3.77
C VAL A 206 -4.21 -14.80 4.80
N PRO A 207 -4.41 -13.52 4.42
CA PRO A 207 -4.48 -12.43 5.38
C PRO A 207 -5.71 -12.59 6.27
N THR A 208 -5.65 -12.10 7.50
CA THR A 208 -6.81 -12.09 8.41
C THR A 208 -7.89 -11.11 7.95
N GLY A 209 -7.49 -9.99 7.34
CA GLY A 209 -8.37 -9.06 6.64
C GLY A 209 -8.83 -9.60 5.28
N HIS A 210 -10.00 -9.16 4.84
CA HIS A 210 -10.53 -9.47 3.50
C HIS A 210 -9.85 -8.57 2.47
N HIS A 211 -9.07 -9.17 1.59
CA HIS A 211 -8.46 -8.51 0.43
C HIS A 211 -8.67 -9.44 -0.76
N GLU A 212 -9.28 -8.98 -1.84
CA GLU A 212 -9.65 -9.84 -2.97
C GLU A 212 -8.39 -10.45 -3.61
N ASN A 213 -7.40 -9.61 -3.90
CA ASN A 213 -6.22 -9.98 -4.68
C ASN A 213 -4.98 -9.20 -4.20
N ILE A 214 -3.88 -9.30 -4.94
CA ILE A 214 -2.59 -8.70 -4.55
C ILE A 214 -2.52 -7.20 -4.84
N TYR A 215 -3.37 -6.68 -5.73
CA TYR A 215 -3.23 -5.32 -6.27
C TYR A 215 -3.58 -4.24 -5.24
N ASP A 216 -4.48 -4.56 -4.32
CA ASP A 216 -4.98 -3.68 -3.26
C ASP A 216 -4.57 -4.15 -1.86
N LEU A 217 -3.68 -5.15 -1.77
CA LEU A 217 -3.20 -5.69 -0.50
C LEU A 217 -2.36 -4.62 0.25
N PRO A 218 -2.75 -4.21 1.47
CA PRO A 218 -1.95 -3.32 2.29
C PRO A 218 -0.56 -3.90 2.58
N THR A 219 0.45 -3.04 2.64
CA THR A 219 1.86 -3.45 2.82
C THR A 219 2.07 -4.30 4.07
N ASP A 220 1.44 -3.94 5.19
CA ASP A 220 1.49 -4.69 6.45
C ASP A 220 0.83 -6.08 6.35
N ALA A 221 -0.31 -6.18 5.66
CA ALA A 221 -0.95 -7.45 5.35
C ALA A 221 -0.06 -8.32 4.43
N GLY A 222 0.57 -7.70 3.42
CA GLY A 222 1.54 -8.35 2.54
C GLY A 222 2.74 -8.91 3.29
N HIS A 223 3.33 -8.15 4.21
CA HIS A 223 4.41 -8.61 5.07
C HIS A 223 3.98 -9.79 5.94
N ALA A 224 2.82 -9.69 6.61
CA ALA A 224 2.31 -10.76 7.46
C ALA A 224 2.06 -12.07 6.69
N VAL A 225 1.52 -11.99 5.47
CA VAL A 225 1.33 -13.15 4.60
C VAL A 225 2.69 -13.73 4.16
N ALA A 226 3.63 -12.89 3.74
CA ALA A 226 4.95 -13.35 3.29
C ALA A 226 5.74 -14.05 4.39
N ASP A 227 5.74 -13.50 5.61
CA ASP A 227 6.38 -14.11 6.78
C ASP A 227 5.76 -15.47 7.09
N LEU A 228 4.42 -15.56 7.09
CA LEU A 228 3.74 -16.82 7.37
C LEU A 228 3.92 -17.85 6.24
N VAL A 229 3.97 -17.44 4.98
CA VAL A 229 4.30 -18.32 3.85
C VAL A 229 5.69 -18.92 4.02
N ARG A 230 6.68 -18.13 4.44
CA ARG A 230 8.02 -18.63 4.74
C ARG A 230 7.99 -19.65 5.88
N GLU A 231 7.34 -19.33 7.00
CA GLU A 231 7.20 -20.26 8.14
C GLU A 231 6.58 -21.60 7.71
N VAL A 232 5.47 -21.55 6.97
CA VAL A 232 4.76 -22.72 6.48
C VAL A 232 5.60 -23.51 5.47
N ALA A 233 6.34 -22.86 4.58
CA ALA A 233 7.22 -23.54 3.63
C ALA A 233 8.32 -24.32 4.35
N VAL A 234 8.91 -23.75 5.40
CA VAL A 234 9.90 -24.43 6.24
C VAL A 234 9.26 -25.60 6.99
N ALA A 235 8.07 -25.41 7.56
CA ALA A 235 7.33 -26.47 8.24
C ALA A 235 7.05 -27.64 7.29
N VAL A 236 6.43 -27.39 6.14
CA VAL A 236 6.15 -28.40 5.10
C VAL A 236 7.43 -29.11 4.66
N ARG A 237 8.53 -28.36 4.42
CA ARG A 237 9.82 -28.94 4.04
C ARG A 237 10.38 -29.87 5.13
N SER A 238 10.20 -29.52 6.39
CA SER A 238 10.73 -30.25 7.54
C SER A 238 9.87 -31.44 7.91
N THR A 239 8.56 -31.35 7.66
CA THR A 239 7.61 -32.34 8.14
C THR A 239 7.07 -33.23 7.05
N TYR A 240 7.16 -32.98 5.74
CA TYR A 240 6.45 -33.84 4.75
C TYR A 240 7.33 -34.83 3.99
N ASP A 241 8.63 -34.92 4.34
CA ASP A 241 9.61 -35.75 3.64
C ASP A 241 9.62 -35.47 2.12
N CYS A 242 9.31 -34.23 1.74
CA CYS A 242 9.30 -33.79 0.35
C CYS A 242 10.73 -33.59 -0.18
N ASP A 243 10.89 -33.15 -1.42
CA ASP A 243 12.19 -32.76 -2.01
C ASP A 243 12.33 -31.24 -2.12
N GLY A 244 11.21 -30.52 -2.07
CA GLY A 244 11.17 -29.07 -2.12
C GLY A 244 9.78 -28.51 -1.86
N VAL A 245 9.62 -27.21 -2.11
CA VAL A 245 8.34 -26.49 -1.95
C VAL A 245 8.11 -25.59 -3.15
N SER A 246 6.84 -25.41 -3.53
CA SER A 246 6.43 -24.37 -4.49
C SER A 246 5.34 -23.51 -3.88
N THR A 247 5.48 -22.20 -4.04
CA THR A 247 4.41 -21.25 -3.69
C THR A 247 3.67 -20.82 -4.95
N ARG A 248 2.36 -20.63 -4.85
CA ARG A 248 1.53 -20.10 -5.94
C ARG A 248 0.49 -19.14 -5.38
N GLN A 249 0.24 -18.06 -6.09
CA GLN A 249 -0.77 -17.07 -5.75
C GLN A 249 -1.45 -16.65 -7.05
N HIS A 250 -2.77 -16.58 -7.03
CA HIS A 250 -3.60 -16.34 -8.20
C HIS A 250 -4.42 -15.06 -7.99
N ASN A 251 -4.51 -14.23 -9.03
CA ASN A 251 -5.30 -13.00 -9.04
C ASN A 251 -6.26 -13.04 -10.22
N GLU A 252 -7.54 -12.79 -9.97
CA GLU A 252 -8.60 -12.69 -10.99
C GLU A 252 -8.84 -14.00 -11.78
N PRO A 253 -9.93 -14.11 -12.59
CA PRO A 253 -10.24 -15.32 -13.34
C PRO A 253 -9.12 -15.79 -14.27
N ALA A 254 -8.41 -14.86 -14.92
CA ALA A 254 -7.31 -15.19 -15.83
C ALA A 254 -6.10 -15.77 -15.09
N GLY A 255 -5.91 -15.40 -13.82
CA GLY A 255 -4.91 -16.00 -12.95
C GLY A 255 -5.31 -17.37 -12.40
N ASN A 256 -6.55 -17.81 -12.61
CA ASN A 256 -7.19 -18.99 -12.00
C ASN A 256 -7.51 -18.84 -10.50
N GLN A 257 -7.83 -17.63 -10.04
CA GLN A 257 -8.36 -17.43 -8.70
C GLN A 257 -9.80 -17.96 -8.61
N ASP A 258 -10.11 -18.73 -7.57
CA ASP A 258 -11.43 -19.34 -7.35
C ASP A 258 -12.09 -18.93 -6.02
N VAL A 259 -11.29 -18.48 -5.05
CA VAL A 259 -11.75 -17.81 -3.83
C VAL A 259 -11.30 -16.35 -3.86
N TRP A 260 -12.27 -15.44 -3.78
CA TRP A 260 -12.07 -13.98 -3.84
C TRP A 260 -11.60 -13.41 -2.50
N HIS A 261 -10.52 -13.99 -2.01
CA HIS A 261 -9.75 -13.56 -0.85
C HIS A 261 -8.34 -14.06 -1.11
N LEU A 262 -7.36 -13.16 -1.11
CA LEU A 262 -5.98 -13.45 -1.42
C LEU A 262 -5.48 -14.67 -0.63
N HIS A 263 -4.97 -15.66 -1.36
CA HIS A 263 -4.43 -16.86 -0.76
C HIS A 263 -3.19 -17.33 -1.50
N VAL A 264 -2.19 -17.71 -0.73
CA VAL A 264 -0.95 -18.28 -1.22
C VAL A 264 -0.95 -19.77 -0.93
N HIS A 265 -0.89 -20.59 -1.98
CA HIS A 265 -0.68 -22.01 -1.86
C HIS A 265 0.79 -22.30 -1.53
N VAL A 266 1.04 -23.22 -0.61
CA VAL A 266 2.35 -23.78 -0.29
C VAL A 266 2.31 -25.29 -0.53
N PHE A 267 2.83 -25.71 -1.69
CA PHE A 267 2.82 -27.10 -2.14
C PHE A 267 4.09 -27.84 -1.70
N PRO A 268 3.98 -29.01 -1.05
CA PRO A 268 5.11 -29.95 -0.99
C PRO A 268 5.43 -30.42 -2.41
N ARG A 269 6.71 -30.53 -2.77
CA ARG A 269 7.15 -30.98 -4.09
C ARG A 269 7.98 -32.25 -3.96
N TYR A 270 7.79 -33.18 -4.88
CA TYR A 270 8.56 -34.41 -4.96
C TYR A 270 9.16 -34.50 -6.37
N ASP A 271 10.33 -35.13 -6.51
CA ASP A 271 10.94 -35.33 -7.82
C ASP A 271 9.96 -36.09 -8.74
N GLY A 272 9.81 -35.59 -9.97
CA GLY A 272 8.86 -36.16 -10.94
C GLY A 272 7.36 -36.04 -10.58
N ASP A 273 6.96 -35.23 -9.60
CA ASP A 273 5.55 -35.15 -9.14
C ASP A 273 4.55 -34.66 -10.19
N GLY A 274 5.01 -34.01 -11.25
CA GLY A 274 4.17 -33.53 -12.34
C GLY A 274 3.13 -32.48 -11.92
N LEU A 275 3.37 -31.70 -10.86
CA LEU A 275 2.39 -30.71 -10.35
C LEU A 275 1.90 -29.73 -11.44
N TYR A 276 2.77 -29.32 -12.37
CA TYR A 276 2.41 -28.40 -13.47
C TYR A 276 1.77 -29.09 -14.69
N ALA A 277 1.85 -30.42 -14.78
CA ALA A 277 1.25 -31.22 -15.84
C ALA A 277 -0.05 -31.91 -15.40
N SER A 278 -0.43 -31.77 -14.12
CA SER A 278 -1.60 -32.40 -13.53
C SER A 278 -2.68 -31.38 -13.18
N ARG A 279 -3.88 -31.90 -12.93
CA ARG A 279 -5.06 -31.13 -12.48
C ARG A 279 -5.40 -31.50 -11.04
N PRO A 280 -6.13 -30.65 -10.31
CA PRO A 280 -6.67 -31.03 -9.02
C PRO A 280 -7.51 -32.31 -9.14
N LEU A 281 -7.47 -33.13 -8.11
CA LEU A 281 -8.32 -34.31 -7.95
C LEU A 281 -9.81 -33.90 -8.01
N PRO A 282 -10.69 -34.79 -8.48
CA PRO A 282 -12.13 -34.56 -8.40
C PRO A 282 -12.56 -34.51 -6.93
N GLY A 283 -13.40 -33.54 -6.57
CA GLY A 283 -13.90 -33.36 -5.21
C GLY A 283 -12.95 -32.64 -4.26
N TYR A 284 -13.22 -32.81 -2.97
CA TYR A 284 -12.51 -32.18 -1.85
C TYR A 284 -12.13 -33.25 -0.83
N ALA A 285 -10.93 -33.13 -0.26
CA ALA A 285 -10.45 -33.99 0.80
C ALA A 285 -11.28 -33.80 2.07
N THR A 286 -11.59 -34.91 2.76
CA THR A 286 -12.33 -34.88 4.03
C THR A 286 -11.44 -34.38 5.19
N VAL A 287 -12.06 -34.11 6.33
CA VAL A 287 -11.35 -33.78 7.57
C VAL A 287 -10.40 -34.92 7.96
N GLU A 288 -10.86 -36.17 7.84
CA GLU A 288 -10.09 -37.38 8.12
C GLU A 288 -8.87 -37.50 7.21
N GLU A 289 -9.03 -37.23 5.91
CA GLU A 289 -7.93 -37.27 4.95
C GLU A 289 -6.89 -36.19 5.23
N ARG A 290 -7.33 -34.98 5.62
CA ARG A 290 -6.42 -33.86 5.96
C ARG A 290 -5.72 -34.03 7.29
N ARG A 291 -6.29 -34.78 8.23
CA ARG A 291 -5.82 -34.89 9.61
C ARG A 291 -4.33 -35.20 9.78
N PRO A 292 -3.72 -36.17 9.05
CA PRO A 292 -2.30 -36.46 9.19
C PRO A 292 -1.40 -35.26 8.85
N TYR A 293 -1.84 -34.40 7.94
CA TYR A 293 -1.10 -33.20 7.55
C TYR A 293 -1.27 -32.09 8.59
N THR A 294 -2.50 -31.90 9.06
CA THR A 294 -2.80 -30.96 10.12
C THR A 294 -2.01 -31.28 11.38
N GLU A 295 -2.05 -32.54 11.85
CA GLU A 295 -1.35 -32.97 13.07
C GLU A 295 0.17 -32.75 13.00
N ARG A 296 0.81 -33.11 11.88
CA ARG A 296 2.25 -32.88 11.69
C ARG A 296 2.63 -31.39 11.74
N LEU A 297 1.78 -30.52 11.18
CA LEU A 297 2.05 -29.09 11.15
C LEU A 297 1.73 -28.42 12.50
N THR A 298 0.64 -28.79 13.17
CA THR A 298 0.32 -28.29 14.51
C THR A 298 1.39 -28.71 15.51
N GLU A 299 1.87 -29.95 15.43
CA GLU A 299 3.02 -30.43 16.24
C GLU A 299 4.27 -29.59 15.97
N TYR A 300 4.61 -29.34 14.70
CA TYR A 300 5.76 -28.51 14.33
C TYR A 300 5.67 -27.08 14.89
N PHE A 301 4.48 -26.47 14.83
CA PHE A 301 4.27 -25.10 15.33
C PHE A 301 4.02 -25.03 16.84
N GLY A 302 3.83 -26.17 17.52
CA GLY A 302 3.54 -26.24 18.95
C GLY A 302 2.19 -25.63 19.33
N VAL A 303 1.16 -25.81 18.49
CA VAL A 303 -0.20 -25.26 18.67
C VAL A 303 -1.27 -26.34 18.76
#